data_AF-A0A482V8F4-F1
#
_entry.id   AF-A0A482V8F4-F1
#
_cell.length_a   1.000
_cell.length_b   1.000
_cell.length_c   1.000
_cell.angle_alpha   90.00
_cell.angle_beta   90.00
_cell.angle_gamma   90.00
#
_symmetry.space_group_name_H-M   'P 1'
#
loop_
_entity.id
_entity.type
_entity.pdbx_description
1 polymer ?
#
loop_
_entity_poly.entity_id
_entity_poly.type
_entity_poly.pdbx_seq_one_letter_code
_entity_poly.pdbx_strand_id
1 'polypeptide(L)'
;MFTPGSFVTESNIIARHADHIHEMHKAFTKEQHAFYEDYFQRYNAHLLGINIFKIPEKIKNNTLYNKFEEALMLETPKAAYKVEPFRYTLYHLIFKLTPFPIRDCFVVKFMNMPQYNMTQT
;
A
#
# COMPACT_ATOMS: atom_id res chain seq x y z
N MET A 1 17.80 -1.41 5.13
CA MET A 1 16.51 -0.99 4.56
C MET A 1 15.49 -0.77 5.67
N PHE A 2 14.86 0.40 5.72
CA PHE A 2 13.81 0.73 6.69
C PHE A 2 12.45 0.58 6.01
N THR A 3 11.56 -0.25 6.56
CA THR A 3 10.25 -0.54 5.96
C THR A 3 9.14 -0.13 6.94
N PRO A 4 8.58 1.09 6.79
CA PRO A 4 7.54 1.57 7.67
C PRO A 4 6.17 1.16 7.08
N GLY A 5 5.62 0.04 7.57
CA GLY A 5 4.51 -0.66 6.92
C GLY A 5 3.25 0.19 6.73
N SER A 6 2.63 0.67 7.81
CA SER A 6 1.39 1.46 7.76
C SER A 6 1.59 2.96 7.53
N PHE A 7 2.81 3.38 7.14
CA PHE A 7 3.18 4.80 7.08
C PHE A 7 2.34 5.63 6.11
N VAL A 8 1.93 5.03 4.99
CA VAL A 8 1.04 5.69 4.01
C VAL A 8 -0.28 6.10 4.65
N THR A 9 -0.77 5.32 5.62
CA THR A 9 -1.99 5.65 6.37
C THR A 9 -1.73 6.57 7.56
N GLU A 10 -0.49 6.73 8.01
CA GLU A 10 -0.13 7.57 9.16
C GLU A 10 0.43 8.95 8.74
N SER A 11 0.63 9.16 7.44
CA SER A 11 1.24 10.37 6.87
C SER A 11 0.39 10.95 5.74
N ASN A 12 0.75 12.16 5.30
CA ASN A 12 0.13 12.83 4.15
C ASN A 12 0.84 12.53 2.83
N ILE A 13 1.67 11.48 2.74
CA ILE A 13 2.46 11.19 1.54
C ILE A 13 1.58 10.96 0.29
N ILE A 14 0.34 10.51 0.48
CA ILE A 14 -0.65 10.34 -0.59
C ILE A 14 -1.81 11.35 -0.53
N ALA A 15 -1.71 12.42 0.27
CA ALA A 15 -2.85 13.32 0.53
C ALA A 15 -3.47 13.93 -0.75
N ARG A 16 -2.64 14.22 -1.76
CA ARG A 16 -3.06 14.79 -3.05
C ARG A 16 -3.37 13.75 -4.12
N HIS A 17 -3.55 12.48 -3.73
CA HIS A 17 -3.79 11.40 -4.70
C HIS A 17 -5.01 11.67 -5.58
N ALA A 18 -6.09 12.25 -5.04
CA ALA A 18 -7.27 12.62 -5.81
C ALA A 18 -6.96 13.61 -6.95
N ASP A 19 -6.21 14.67 -6.66
CA ASP A 19 -5.77 15.65 -7.65
C ASP A 19 -4.97 14.97 -8.76
N HIS A 20 -4.01 14.11 -8.37
CA HIS A 20 -3.16 13.40 -9.32
C HIS A 20 -3.94 12.42 -10.19
N ILE A 21 -4.90 11.70 -9.64
CA ILE A 21 -5.80 10.81 -10.39
C ILE A 21 -6.57 11.62 -11.43
N HIS A 22 -7.09 12.79 -11.05
CA HIS A 22 -7.84 13.66 -11.96
C HIS A 22 -6.97 14.14 -13.14
N GLU A 23 -5.77 14.63 -12.86
CA GLU A 23 -4.84 15.07 -13.91
C GLU A 23 -4.39 13.92 -14.81
N MET A 24 -4.13 12.74 -14.23
CA MET A 24 -3.80 11.54 -15.01
C MET A 24 -4.95 11.15 -15.94
N HIS A 25 -6.18 11.14 -15.43
CA HIS A 25 -7.37 10.79 -16.21
C HIS A 25 -7.62 11.77 -17.35
N LYS A 26 -7.46 13.08 -17.09
CA LYS A 26 -7.57 14.12 -18.12
C LYS A 26 -6.50 14.01 -19.20
N ALA A 27 -5.33 13.49 -18.86
CA ALA A 27 -4.22 13.29 -19.77
C ALA A 27 -4.33 11.99 -20.59
N PHE A 28 -5.40 11.19 -20.43
CA PHE A 28 -5.59 9.98 -21.21
C PHE A 28 -5.83 10.30 -22.70
N THR A 29 -5.21 9.49 -23.53
CA THR A 29 -5.56 9.38 -24.95
C THR A 29 -6.93 8.73 -25.13
N LYS A 30 -7.52 8.85 -26.32
CA LYS A 30 -8.83 8.24 -26.61
C LYS A 30 -8.78 6.71 -26.47
N GLU A 31 -7.67 6.10 -26.88
CA GLU A 31 -7.42 4.67 -26.78
C GLU A 31 -7.32 4.23 -25.32
N GLN A 32 -6.67 5.04 -24.47
CA GLN A 32 -6.56 4.75 -23.04
C GLN A 32 -7.90 4.87 -22.32
N HIS A 33 -8.72 5.85 -22.67
CA HIS A 33 -10.11 5.89 -22.17
C HIS A 33 -10.88 4.66 -22.64
N ALA A 34 -10.80 4.28 -23.91
CA ALA A 34 -11.51 3.09 -24.40
C ALA A 34 -11.09 1.81 -23.65
N PHE A 35 -9.81 1.68 -23.28
CA PHE A 35 -9.28 0.42 -22.77
C PHE A 35 -9.15 0.34 -21.24
N TYR A 36 -8.89 1.46 -20.55
CA TYR A 36 -8.57 1.47 -19.13
C TYR A 36 -9.63 2.13 -18.24
N GLU A 37 -10.64 2.81 -18.78
CA GLU A 37 -11.57 3.65 -18.00
C GLU A 37 -12.17 2.93 -16.79
N ASP A 38 -12.81 1.79 -17.01
CA ASP A 38 -13.48 1.02 -15.95
C ASP A 38 -12.48 0.59 -14.86
N TYR A 39 -11.37 -0.03 -15.26
CA TYR A 39 -10.38 -0.50 -14.31
C TYR A 39 -9.72 0.66 -13.54
N PHE A 40 -9.40 1.75 -14.25
CA PHE A 40 -8.81 2.94 -13.66
C PHE A 40 -9.74 3.54 -12.60
N GLN A 41 -11.03 3.66 -12.88
CA GLN A 41 -12.01 4.16 -11.90
C GLN A 41 -12.10 3.24 -10.68
N ARG A 42 -12.27 1.93 -10.87
CA ARG A 42 -12.38 0.96 -9.75
C ARG A 42 -11.11 0.91 -8.90
N TYR A 43 -9.94 0.89 -9.54
CA TYR A 43 -8.65 0.86 -8.87
C TYR A 43 -8.43 2.10 -8.01
N ASN A 44 -8.67 3.30 -8.57
CA ASN A 44 -8.45 4.53 -7.85
C ASN A 44 -9.52 4.78 -6.77
N ALA A 45 -10.77 4.35 -6.99
CA ALA A 45 -11.79 4.38 -5.93
C ALA A 45 -11.39 3.52 -4.72
N HIS A 46 -10.80 2.33 -4.95
CA HIS A 46 -10.26 1.49 -3.89
C HIS A 46 -9.14 2.20 -3.10
N LEU A 47 -8.17 2.83 -3.79
CA LEU A 47 -7.07 3.53 -3.13
C LEU A 47 -7.49 4.82 -2.42
N LEU A 48 -8.45 5.55 -2.96
CA LEU A 48 -9.00 6.75 -2.32
C LEU A 48 -9.67 6.43 -0.99
N GLY A 49 -10.23 5.22 -0.80
CA GLY A 49 -10.71 4.76 0.50
C GLY A 49 -9.64 4.69 1.58
N ILE A 50 -8.36 4.64 1.20
CA ILE A 50 -7.19 4.62 2.10
C ILE A 50 -6.62 6.04 2.26
N ASN A 51 -6.90 6.94 1.31
CA ASN A 51 -6.44 8.32 1.33
C ASN A 51 -7.36 9.19 2.19
N ILE A 52 -6.88 9.52 3.40
CA ILE A 52 -7.53 10.50 4.26
C ILE A 52 -6.56 11.67 4.37
N PHE A 53 -6.96 12.85 3.92
CA PHE A 53 -6.21 14.07 4.23
C PHE A 53 -6.20 14.26 5.75
N LYS A 54 -5.00 14.42 6.32
CA LYS A 54 -4.83 14.65 7.76
C LYS A 54 -4.20 15.99 7.99
N ILE A 55 -4.52 16.62 9.11
CA ILE A 55 -3.75 17.78 9.57
C ILE A 55 -2.33 17.26 9.88
N PRO A 56 -1.26 17.88 9.37
CA PRO A 56 0.09 17.45 9.65
C PRO A 56 0.33 17.38 11.16
N GLU A 57 0.51 16.16 11.67
CA GLU A 57 0.80 15.89 13.07
C GLU A 57 1.97 14.92 13.20
N LYS A 58 2.58 14.90 14.39
CA LYS A 58 3.60 13.90 14.71
C LYS A 58 2.96 12.51 14.66
N ILE A 59 3.61 11.59 13.94
CA ILE A 59 3.15 10.20 13.85
C ILE A 59 3.13 9.59 15.25
N LYS A 60 1.99 9.06 15.69
CA LYS A 60 1.81 8.51 17.04
C LYS A 60 2.27 7.05 17.13
N ASN A 61 3.49 6.77 16.69
CA ASN A 61 4.08 5.44 16.65
C ASN A 61 5.49 5.44 17.27
N ASN A 62 5.57 5.19 18.57
CA ASN A 62 6.86 5.19 19.29
C ASN A 62 7.81 4.09 18.77
N THR A 63 7.28 2.95 18.35
CA THR A 63 8.08 1.86 17.76
C THR A 63 8.80 2.31 16.49
N LEU A 64 8.14 3.15 15.67
CA LEU A 64 8.75 3.74 14.49
C LEU A 64 9.99 4.56 14.85
N TYR A 65 9.85 5.48 15.81
CA TYR A 65 10.96 6.34 16.24
C TYR A 65 12.08 5.55 16.90
N ASN A 66 11.77 4.58 17.77
CA ASN A 66 12.79 3.77 18.42
C ASN A 66 13.59 2.95 17.40
N LYS A 67 12.93 2.38 16.38
CA LYS A 67 13.62 1.63 15.31
C LYS A 67 14.45 2.53 14.43
N PHE A 68 14.00 3.77 14.22
CA PHE A 68 14.75 4.77 13.49
C PHE A 68 16.01 5.18 14.25
N GLU A 69 15.90 5.43 15.56
CA GLU A 69 17.02 5.72 16.44
C GLU A 69 18.01 4.54 16.52
N GLU A 70 17.51 3.31 16.69
CA GLU A 70 18.33 2.09 16.67
C GLU A 70 19.11 1.94 15.36
N ALA A 71 18.52 2.33 14.23
CA ALA A 71 19.19 2.30 12.93
C ALA A 71 20.30 3.35 12.79
N LEU A 72 20.20 4.47 13.51
CA LEU A 72 21.19 5.55 13.47
C LEU A 72 22.30 5.38 14.51
N MET A 73 21.99 4.79 15.67
CA MET A 73 22.87 4.80 16.85
C MET A 73 23.65 3.50 17.07
N LEU A 74 23.26 2.38 16.43
CA LEU A 74 24.01 1.13 16.57
C LEU A 74 25.33 1.18 15.81
N GLU A 75 26.42 0.81 16.49
CA GLU A 75 27.76 0.65 15.90
C GLU A 75 27.76 -0.37 14.74
N THR A 76 26.93 -1.41 14.85
CA THR A 76 26.67 -2.40 13.81
C THR A 76 25.18 -2.45 13.47
N PRO A 77 24.71 -1.62 12.52
CA PRO A 77 23.29 -1.56 12.17
C PRO A 77 22.82 -2.84 11.50
N LYS A 78 21.55 -3.20 11.72
CA LYS A 78 20.91 -4.35 11.08
C LYS A 78 20.69 -4.09 9.60
N ALA A 79 20.74 -5.15 8.79
CA ALA A 79 20.43 -5.06 7.36
C ALA A 79 19.00 -4.53 7.09
N ALA A 80 18.04 -4.83 7.96
CA ALA A 80 16.66 -4.36 7.83
C ALA A 80 16.00 -4.04 9.18
N TYR A 81 15.19 -2.98 9.18
CA TYR A 81 14.34 -2.56 10.30
C TYR A 81 12.89 -2.50 9.80
N LYS A 82 12.05 -3.35 10.38
CA LYS A 82 10.63 -3.46 10.02
C LYS A 82 9.76 -2.89 11.12
N VAL A 83 8.81 -2.05 10.75
CA VAL A 83 7.79 -1.51 11.65
C VAL A 83 6.44 -1.86 11.03
N GLU A 84 5.91 -3.02 11.43
CA GLU A 84 4.67 -3.56 10.90
C GLU A 84 3.73 -4.00 12.04
N PRO A 85 2.40 -3.82 11.88
CA PRO A 85 1.44 -4.41 12.80
C PRO A 85 1.57 -5.94 12.88
N PHE A 86 1.36 -6.51 14.08
CA PHE A 86 1.46 -7.96 14.33
C PHE A 86 0.61 -8.83 13.39
N ARG A 87 -0.49 -8.29 12.86
CA ARG A 87 -1.32 -8.98 11.84
C ARG A 87 -0.50 -9.45 10.64
N TYR A 88 0.52 -8.70 10.23
CA TYR A 88 1.40 -9.10 9.14
C TYR A 88 2.27 -10.29 9.51
N THR A 89 2.77 -10.35 10.74
CA THR A 89 3.48 -11.53 11.25
C THR A 89 2.61 -12.78 11.18
N LEU A 90 1.32 -12.66 11.56
CA LEU A 90 0.35 -13.74 11.44
C LEU A 90 0.14 -14.17 9.98
N TYR A 91 -0.03 -13.22 9.05
CA TYR A 91 -0.18 -13.54 7.63
C TYR A 91 1.06 -14.24 7.07
N HIS A 92 2.27 -13.80 7.42
CA HIS A 92 3.50 -14.47 7.01
C HIS A 92 3.58 -15.91 7.53
N LEU A 93 3.12 -16.16 8.76
CA LEU A 93 3.06 -17.51 9.31
C LEU A 93 2.07 -18.39 8.54
N ILE A 94 0.86 -17.88 8.26
CA ILE A 94 -0.15 -18.59 7.46
C ILE A 94 0.39 -18.91 6.06
N PHE A 95 1.03 -17.95 5.39
CA PHE A 95 1.60 -18.13 4.06
C PHE A 95 2.77 -19.11 4.03
N LYS A 96 3.54 -19.21 5.12
CA LYS A 96 4.62 -20.19 5.25
C LYS A 96 4.10 -21.62 5.43
N LEU A 97 2.94 -21.78 6.07
CA LEU A 97 2.35 -23.09 6.38
C LEU A 97 1.42 -23.61 5.28
N THR A 98 0.95 -22.75 4.37
CA THR A 98 -0.06 -23.11 3.36
C THR A 98 0.57 -23.54 2.02
N PRO A 99 0.05 -24.60 1.37
CA PRO A 99 0.41 -24.96 0.00
C PRO A 99 0.11 -23.83 -0.99
N PHE A 100 0.87 -23.77 -2.09
CA PHE A 100 0.79 -22.75 -3.15
C PHE A 100 -0.63 -22.30 -3.55
N PRO A 101 -1.58 -23.19 -3.93
CA PRO A 101 -2.90 -22.74 -4.41
C PRO A 101 -3.73 -22.05 -3.32
N ILE A 102 -3.58 -22.50 -2.07
CA ILE A 102 -4.29 -21.92 -0.92
C ILE A 102 -3.68 -20.55 -0.59
N ARG A 103 -2.34 -20.46 -0.61
CA ARG A 103 -1.64 -19.21 -0.39
C ARG A 103 -2.04 -18.15 -1.42
N ASP A 104 -2.09 -18.49 -2.70
CA ASP A 104 -2.46 -17.55 -3.75
C ASP A 104 -3.91 -17.05 -3.58
N CYS A 105 -4.84 -17.93 -3.20
CA CYS A 105 -6.20 -17.55 -2.85
C CYS A 105 -6.24 -16.56 -1.67
N PHE A 106 -5.47 -16.83 -0.61
CA PHE A 106 -5.38 -15.89 0.52
C PHE A 106 -4.74 -14.56 0.15
N VAL A 107 -3.73 -14.55 -0.72
CA VAL A 107 -3.07 -13.31 -1.19
C VAL A 107 -4.07 -12.44 -1.95
N VAL A 108 -4.83 -13.01 -2.89
CA VAL A 108 -5.85 -12.27 -3.64
C VAL A 108 -6.91 -11.69 -2.69
N LYS A 109 -7.39 -12.51 -1.75
CA LYS A 109 -8.38 -12.07 -0.75
C LYS A 109 -7.83 -11.02 0.21
N PHE A 110 -6.56 -11.13 0.59
CA PHE A 110 -5.90 -10.19 1.49
C PHE A 110 -5.68 -8.83 0.82
N MET A 111 -5.20 -8.83 -0.42
CA MET A 111 -4.99 -7.59 -1.18
C MET A 111 -6.31 -6.92 -1.50
N ASN A 112 -7.37 -7.69 -1.77
CA ASN A 112 -8.71 -7.21 -2.11
C ASN A 112 -8.70 -6.11 -3.20
N MET A 113 -7.71 -6.20 -4.09
CA MET A 113 -7.51 -5.25 -5.18
C MET A 113 -8.51 -5.54 -6.29
N PRO A 114 -9.05 -4.51 -6.96
CA PRO A 114 -9.89 -4.71 -8.13
C PRO A 114 -9.16 -5.53 -9.19
N GLN A 115 -9.84 -6.53 -9.76
CA GLN A 115 -9.28 -7.31 -10.85
C GLN A 115 -9.40 -6.56 -12.18
N TYR A 116 -8.37 -6.66 -12.99
CA TYR A 116 -8.38 -6.20 -14.37
C TYR A 116 -9.15 -7.21 -15.23
N ASN A 117 -10.19 -6.76 -15.92
CA ASN A 117 -10.99 -7.59 -16.80
C ASN A 117 -10.59 -7.28 -18.24
N MET A 118 -10.01 -8.26 -18.95
CA MET A 118 -9.62 -8.09 -20.36
C MET A 118 -10.80 -8.09 -21.34
N THR A 119 -12.03 -8.28 -20.85
CA THR A 119 -13.23 -8.34 -21.68
C THR A 119 -13.70 -6.94 -22.07
N GLN A 120 -13.01 -6.32 -23.02
CA GLN A 120 -13.54 -5.28 -23.90
C GLN A 120 -12.99 -5.54 -25.32
N THR A 121 -13.65 -6.46 -26.00
CA THR A 121 -13.63 -6.67 -27.46
C THR A 121 -15.05 -6.84 -27.91
#